data_AF-K1TUG4-F1
#
_entry.id   AF-K1TUG4-F1
#
_cell.length_a   1.000
_cell.length_b   1.000
_cell.length_c   1.000
_cell.angle_alpha   90.00
_cell.angle_beta   90.00
_cell.angle_gamma   90.00
#
_symmetry.space_group_name_H-M   'P 1'
#
loop_
_entity.id
_entity.type
_entity.pdbx_description
1 polymer ?
#
loop_
_entity_poly.entity_id
_entity_poly.type
_entity_poly.pdbx_seq_one_letter_code
_entity_poly.pdbx_strand_id
1 'polypeptide(L)'
;MALLALAVYIALHYFEAGYGYLFNRKYGFPIPNRIGWVLMECPVFIAMTVLWLLSDRTWEAAPLALLILFQGHYLQRAFIFPLLIRGNSKMPAGIVGMGMLFNTLNALMQGGWIFYISPADYYEGWFSKPYFYIGAALFVAGMVINLHSDYIIRHLRKPGDTRHYIP
;
A
#
# COMPACT_ATOMS: atom_id res chain seq x y z
N MET A 1 -2.36 14.94 -3.55
CA MET A 1 -2.97 13.63 -3.88
C MET A 1 -4.21 13.71 -4.76
N ALA A 2 -5.26 14.48 -4.44
CA ALA A 2 -6.51 14.43 -5.22
C ALA A 2 -6.32 14.71 -6.73
N LEU A 3 -5.50 15.68 -7.10
CA LEU A 3 -5.17 15.97 -8.50
C LEU A 3 -4.35 14.86 -9.17
N LEU A 4 -3.38 14.27 -8.45
CA LEU A 4 -2.59 13.15 -8.96
C LEU A 4 -3.47 11.89 -9.12
N ALA A 5 -4.38 11.64 -8.17
CA ALA A 5 -5.34 10.55 -8.22
C ALA A 5 -6.32 10.73 -9.39
N LEU A 6 -6.79 11.96 -9.63
CA LEU A 6 -7.63 12.28 -10.79
C LEU A 6 -6.86 12.08 -12.11
N ALA A 7 -5.61 12.53 -12.18
CA ALA A 7 -4.77 12.33 -13.35
C ALA A 7 -4.49 10.84 -13.63
N VAL A 8 -4.20 10.05 -12.59
CA VAL A 8 -4.01 8.59 -12.70
C VAL A 8 -5.31 7.89 -13.06
N TYR A 9 -6.45 8.31 -12.50
CA TYR A 9 -7.77 7.77 -12.84
C TYR A 9 -8.10 7.99 -14.32
N ILE A 10 -7.87 9.21 -14.83
CA ILE A 10 -8.06 9.53 -16.24
C ILE A 10 -7.09 8.71 -17.11
N ALA A 11 -5.81 8.64 -16.73
CA ALA A 11 -4.81 7.87 -17.48
C ALA A 11 -5.15 6.37 -17.55
N LEU A 12 -5.62 5.76 -16.46
CA LEU A 12 -5.99 4.33 -16.41
C LEU A 12 -7.24 4.00 -17.23
N HIS A 13 -8.05 5.00 -17.61
CA HIS A 13 -9.16 4.81 -18.54
C HIS A 13 -8.70 4.64 -20.00
N TYR A 14 -7.52 5.19 -20.33
CA TYR A 14 -6.93 5.11 -21.68
C TYR A 14 -5.76 4.13 -21.77
N PHE A 15 -5.13 3.80 -20.65
CA PHE A 15 -3.97 2.92 -20.56
C PHE A 15 -4.21 1.83 -19.52
N GLU A 16 -4.30 0.58 -19.96
CA GLU A 16 -4.31 -0.55 -19.05
C GLU A 16 -2.93 -0.73 -18.41
N ALA A 17 -2.88 -0.82 -17.08
CA ALA A 17 -1.63 -1.06 -16.36
C ALA A 17 -1.09 -2.45 -16.73
N GLY A 18 -0.02 -2.48 -17.53
CA GLY A 18 0.55 -3.69 -18.13
C GLY A 18 1.30 -4.60 -17.16
N TYR A 19 0.70 -4.93 -16.02
CA TYR A 19 1.20 -5.89 -15.04
C TYR A 19 0.23 -7.08 -14.92
N GLY A 20 0.74 -8.25 -14.51
CA GLY A 20 -0.09 -9.44 -14.33
C GLY A 20 -0.57 -10.02 -15.67
N TYR A 21 -1.89 -10.03 -15.90
CA TYR A 21 -2.51 -10.60 -17.11
C TYR A 21 -2.18 -9.80 -18.39
N LEU A 22 -1.94 -8.50 -18.26
CA LEU A 22 -1.76 -7.55 -19.36
C LEU A 22 -0.28 -7.22 -19.62
N PHE A 23 0.62 -8.15 -19.31
CA PHE A 23 2.07 -7.92 -19.39
C PHE A 23 2.48 -7.41 -20.78
N ASN A 24 3.05 -6.20 -20.82
CA ASN A 24 3.58 -5.60 -22.05
C ASN A 24 5.05 -5.21 -21.87
N ARG A 25 5.91 -5.73 -22.75
CA ARG A 25 7.37 -5.48 -22.76
C ARG A 25 7.75 -4.00 -22.94
N LYS A 26 6.83 -3.13 -23.38
CA LYS A 26 7.08 -1.69 -23.54
C LYS A 26 7.36 -0.95 -22.24
N TYR A 27 6.96 -1.47 -21.08
CA TYR A 27 7.09 -0.78 -19.78
C TYR A 27 8.39 -1.10 -19.00
N GLY A 28 9.42 -1.63 -19.68
CA GLY A 28 10.75 -1.85 -19.11
C GLY A 28 11.14 -3.33 -18.96
N PHE A 29 12.33 -3.57 -18.40
CA PHE A 29 12.84 -4.93 -18.24
C PHE A 29 12.01 -5.72 -17.20
N PRO A 30 11.82 -7.03 -17.42
CA PRO A 30 10.98 -7.83 -16.55
C PRO A 30 11.71 -8.22 -15.26
N ILE A 31 11.13 -7.89 -14.10
CA ILE A 31 11.61 -8.26 -12.76
C ILE A 31 10.74 -9.41 -12.22
N PRO A 32 11.29 -10.35 -11.43
CA PRO A 32 10.47 -11.34 -10.73
C PRO A 32 9.37 -10.66 -9.89
N ASN A 33 8.12 -11.10 -10.05
CA ASN A 33 6.96 -10.40 -9.46
C ASN A 33 7.10 -10.18 -7.94
N ARG A 34 7.64 -11.16 -7.20
CA ARG A 34 7.87 -11.02 -5.74
C ARG A 34 8.80 -9.86 -5.42
N ILE A 35 9.92 -9.75 -6.14
CA ILE A 35 10.92 -8.69 -5.92
C ILE A 35 10.33 -7.35 -6.36
N GLY A 36 9.65 -7.29 -7.52
CA GLY A 36 8.99 -6.09 -7.99
C GLY A 36 7.97 -5.54 -6.99
N TRP A 37 7.18 -6.43 -6.39
CA TRP A 37 6.21 -6.08 -5.35
C TRP A 37 6.86 -5.51 -4.09
N VAL A 38 7.87 -6.19 -3.56
CA VAL A 38 8.60 -5.71 -2.36
C VAL A 38 9.26 -4.35 -2.66
N LEU A 39 9.92 -4.21 -3.81
CA LEU A 39 10.57 -2.94 -4.18
C LEU A 39 9.57 -1.81 -4.35
N MET A 40 8.37 -2.10 -4.86
CA MET A 40 7.31 -1.11 -5.05
C MET A 40 6.74 -0.57 -3.73
N GLU A 41 6.60 -1.44 -2.73
CA GLU A 41 5.77 -1.18 -1.53
C GLU A 41 6.61 -0.99 -0.26
N CYS A 42 7.86 -1.45 -0.24
CA CYS A 42 8.78 -1.21 0.87
C CYS A 42 9.12 0.29 1.09
N PRO A 43 9.28 1.14 0.06
CA PRO A 43 9.64 2.55 0.26
C PRO A 43 8.66 3.33 1.14
N VAL A 44 7.36 3.06 1.04
CA VAL A 44 6.33 3.73 1.87
C VAL A 44 6.39 3.28 3.32
N PHE A 45 6.63 1.99 3.58
CA PHE A 45 6.85 1.47 4.93
C PHE A 45 8.07 2.15 5.59
N ILE A 46 9.20 2.20 4.87
CA ILE A 46 10.44 2.81 5.34
C ILE A 46 10.25 4.32 5.53
N ALA A 47 9.73 5.03 4.52
CA ALA A 47 9.56 6.49 4.58
C ALA A 47 8.65 6.89 5.75
N MET A 48 7.53 6.20 5.95
CA MET A 48 6.64 6.48 7.08
C MET A 48 7.34 6.20 8.44
N THR A 49 8.17 5.17 8.54
CA THR A 49 8.96 4.88 9.75
C THR A 49 9.99 5.97 10.03
N VAL A 50 10.69 6.43 8.99
CA VAL A 50 11.69 7.50 9.11
C VAL A 50 11.04 8.82 9.52
N LEU A 51 9.90 9.19 8.89
CA LEU A 51 9.14 10.39 9.27
C LEU A 51 8.66 10.35 10.72
N TRP A 52 8.26 9.17 11.19
CA TRP A 52 7.91 8.99 12.60
C TRP A 52 9.13 9.17 13.50
N LEU A 53 10.23 8.45 13.27
CA LEU A 53 11.43 8.49 14.12
C LEU A 53 12.07 9.89 14.21
N LEU A 54 11.94 10.70 13.16
CA LEU A 54 12.48 12.06 13.10
C LEU A 54 11.48 13.13 13.62
N SER A 55 10.34 12.73 14.16
CA SER A 55 9.32 13.66 14.68
C SER A 55 9.38 13.76 16.20
N ASP A 56 9.07 14.93 16.72
CA ASP A 56 8.92 15.15 18.17
C ASP A 56 7.65 14.50 18.73
N ARG A 57 6.72 14.05 17.87
CA ARG A 57 5.41 13.47 18.24
C ARG A 57 5.41 11.93 18.26
N THR A 58 6.59 11.31 18.34
CA THR A 58 6.77 9.85 18.24
C THR A 58 5.88 9.06 19.20
N TRP A 59 5.71 9.55 20.42
CA TRP A 59 5.03 8.83 21.51
C TRP A 59 3.63 9.36 21.83
N GLU A 60 3.12 10.29 21.02
CA GLU A 60 1.73 10.71 21.15
C GLU A 60 0.79 9.57 20.76
N ALA A 61 -0.16 9.26 21.65
CA ALA A 61 -0.98 8.06 21.52
C ALA A 61 -1.79 8.01 20.21
N ALA A 62 -2.31 9.15 19.73
CA ALA A 62 -3.13 9.20 18.53
C ALA A 62 -2.32 9.08 17.23
N PRO A 63 -1.26 9.89 16.98
CA PRO A 63 -0.32 9.65 15.89
C PRO A 63 0.26 8.23 15.88
N LEU A 64 0.60 7.68 17.05
CA LEU A 64 1.11 6.32 17.18
C LEU A 64 0.06 5.26 16.79
N ALA A 65 -1.21 5.42 17.17
CA ALA A 65 -2.27 4.51 16.75
C ALA A 65 -2.47 4.53 15.23
N LEU A 66 -2.45 5.71 14.60
CA LEU A 66 -2.53 5.85 13.14
C LEU A 66 -1.32 5.21 12.45
N LEU A 67 -0.13 5.40 13.01
CA LEU A 67 1.09 4.75 12.53
C LEU A 67 0.97 3.23 12.58
N ILE A 68 0.49 2.66 13.70
CA ILE A 68 0.36 1.21 13.86
C ILE A 68 -0.61 0.64 12.81
N LEU A 69 -1.75 1.29 12.57
CA LEU A 69 -2.70 0.87 11.53
C LEU A 69 -2.04 0.92 10.13
N PHE A 70 -1.37 2.02 9.81
CA PHE A 70 -0.69 2.20 8.52
C PHE A 70 0.44 1.17 8.33
N GLN A 71 1.33 1.05 9.29
CA GLN A 71 2.46 0.13 9.26
C GLN A 71 2.00 -1.32 9.27
N GLY A 72 0.95 -1.67 10.02
CA GLY A 72 0.39 -3.02 10.02
C GLY A 72 -0.13 -3.42 8.64
N HIS A 73 -0.81 -2.52 7.95
CA HIS A 73 -1.24 -2.74 6.57
C HIS A 73 -0.06 -2.90 5.62
N TYR A 74 0.90 -1.97 5.63
CA TYR A 74 2.05 -2.04 4.73
C TYR A 74 3.03 -3.17 5.07
N LEU A 75 3.10 -3.62 6.32
CA LEU A 75 3.85 -4.82 6.70
C LEU A 75 3.26 -6.05 6.00
N GLN A 76 1.93 -6.19 6.07
CA GLN A 76 1.23 -7.26 5.39
C GLN A 76 1.42 -7.16 3.87
N ARG A 77 1.30 -5.95 3.31
CA ARG A 77 1.25 -5.73 1.87
C ARG A 77 2.64 -5.78 1.22
N ALA A 78 3.66 -5.20 1.84
CA ALA A 78 5.01 -5.13 1.29
C ALA A 78 5.85 -6.38 1.57
N PHE A 79 5.62 -7.09 2.68
CA PHE A 79 6.47 -8.23 3.07
C PHE A 79 5.73 -9.56 3.07
N ILE A 80 4.53 -9.63 3.67
CA ILE A 80 3.81 -10.89 3.80
C ILE A 80 3.16 -11.31 2.47
N PHE A 81 2.48 -10.39 1.80
CA PHE A 81 1.77 -10.65 0.55
C PHE A 81 2.72 -11.15 -0.56
N PRO A 82 3.89 -10.54 -0.82
CA PRO A 82 4.76 -10.98 -1.91
C PRO A 82 5.34 -12.37 -1.68
N LEU A 83 5.57 -12.76 -0.43
CA LEU A 83 5.99 -14.12 -0.06
C LEU A 83 4.91 -15.16 -0.35
N LEU A 84 3.64 -14.75 -0.30
CA LEU A 84 2.47 -15.60 -0.52
C LEU A 84 2.02 -15.63 -1.99
N ILE A 85 2.62 -14.84 -2.88
CA ILE A 85 2.32 -14.85 -4.32
C ILE A 85 2.66 -16.22 -4.93
N ARG A 86 1.65 -16.82 -5.57
CA ARG A 86 1.75 -18.06 -6.35
C ARG A 86 1.83 -17.75 -7.85
N GLY A 87 2.87 -18.25 -8.51
CA GLY A 87 3.11 -18.13 -9.96
C GLY A 87 4.38 -17.35 -10.33
N ASN A 88 4.96 -17.68 -11.49
CA ASN A 88 6.19 -17.07 -12.04
C ASN A 88 5.90 -15.91 -13.00
N SER A 89 4.91 -15.06 -12.68
CA SER A 89 4.66 -13.86 -13.48
C SER A 89 5.83 -12.86 -13.34
N LYS A 90 6.01 -12.02 -14.35
CA LYS A 90 7.04 -10.98 -14.37
C LYS A 90 6.38 -9.61 -14.34
N MET A 91 6.95 -8.69 -13.59
CA MET A 91 6.46 -7.32 -13.47
C MET A 91 7.42 -6.38 -14.21
N PRO A 92 6.93 -5.47 -15.08
CA PRO A 92 7.80 -4.49 -15.74
C PRO A 92 8.41 -3.50 -14.73
N ALA A 93 9.71 -3.24 -14.84
CA ALA A 93 10.44 -2.34 -13.94
C ALA A 93 9.88 -0.90 -13.92
N GLY A 94 9.35 -0.40 -15.03
CA GLY A 94 8.75 0.94 -15.10
C GLY A 94 7.50 1.07 -14.21
N ILE A 95 6.68 0.02 -14.14
CA ILE A 95 5.50 -0.01 -13.26
C ILE A 95 5.93 -0.02 -11.79
N VAL A 96 6.96 -0.79 -11.46
CA VAL A 96 7.56 -0.79 -10.12
C VAL A 96 8.01 0.62 -9.76
N GLY A 97 8.76 1.30 -10.64
CA GLY A 97 9.23 2.67 -10.39
C GLY A 97 8.10 3.68 -10.20
N MET A 98 7.04 3.62 -11.00
CA MET A 98 5.86 4.48 -10.82
C MET A 98 5.14 4.20 -9.50
N GLY A 99 4.99 2.93 -9.13
CA GLY A 99 4.42 2.54 -7.85
C GLY A 99 5.27 3.00 -6.67
N MET A 100 6.60 2.88 -6.75
CA MET A 100 7.54 3.40 -5.74
C MET A 100 7.36 4.90 -5.55
N LEU A 101 7.29 5.67 -6.64
CA LEU A 101 7.10 7.12 -6.58
C LEU A 101 5.78 7.47 -5.92
N PHE A 102 4.68 6.84 -6.36
CA PHE A 102 3.35 7.06 -5.79
C PHE A 102 3.32 6.75 -4.29
N ASN A 103 3.85 5.59 -3.90
CA ASN A 103 3.91 5.14 -2.52
C ASN A 103 4.75 6.09 -1.64
N THR A 104 5.90 6.54 -2.15
CA THR A 104 6.76 7.49 -1.43
C THR A 104 6.06 8.83 -1.23
N LEU A 105 5.42 9.37 -2.28
CA LEU A 105 4.64 10.61 -2.16
C LEU A 105 3.47 10.46 -1.19
N ASN A 106 2.80 9.31 -1.20
CA ASN A 106 1.73 8.99 -0.26
C ASN A 106 2.23 8.98 1.19
N ALA A 107 3.38 8.33 1.44
CA ALA A 107 4.03 8.30 2.75
C ALA A 107 4.39 9.71 3.24
N LEU A 108 5.01 10.52 2.38
CA LEU A 108 5.40 11.90 2.70
C LEU A 108 4.18 12.77 3.02
N MET A 109 3.08 12.60 2.29
CA MET A 109 1.87 13.38 2.54
C MET A 109 1.16 12.96 3.82
N GLN A 110 0.94 11.66 4.04
CA GLN A 110 0.28 11.18 5.25
C GLN A 110 1.15 11.37 6.49
N GLY A 111 2.42 10.94 6.44
CA GLY A 111 3.37 11.12 7.52
C GLY A 111 3.68 12.59 7.80
N GLY A 112 3.82 13.41 6.75
CA GLY A 112 3.99 14.86 6.89
C GLY A 112 2.83 15.52 7.64
N TRP A 113 1.58 15.14 7.33
CA TRP A 113 0.42 15.62 8.07
C TRP A 113 0.42 15.14 9.52
N ILE A 114 0.57 13.84 9.74
CA ILE A 114 0.48 13.23 11.07
C ILE A 114 1.56 13.77 12.01
N PHE A 115 2.80 13.94 11.52
CA PHE A 115 3.96 14.17 12.37
C PHE A 115 4.51 15.61 12.37
N TYR A 116 4.23 16.41 11.34
CA TYR A 116 4.92 17.71 11.18
C TYR A 116 3.98 18.91 10.93
N ILE A 117 2.91 18.73 10.14
CA ILE A 117 2.09 19.86 9.66
C ILE A 117 0.86 20.09 10.54
N SER A 118 0.27 19.04 11.10
CA SER A 118 -0.97 19.17 11.86
C SER A 118 -0.80 20.08 13.09
N PRO A 119 -1.82 20.91 13.44
CA PRO A 119 -1.81 21.72 14.65
C PRO A 119 -1.51 20.88 15.91
N ALA A 120 -0.86 21.47 16.91
CA ALA A 120 -0.41 20.76 18.11
C ALA A 120 -1.58 20.16 18.93
N ASP A 121 -2.73 20.82 18.90
CA ASP A 121 -3.98 20.43 19.58
C ASP A 121 -4.88 19.50 18.73
N TYR A 122 -4.51 19.23 17.47
CA TYR A 122 -5.38 18.53 16.52
C TYR A 122 -5.79 17.12 17.01
N TYR A 123 -4.83 16.41 17.62
CA TYR A 123 -5.03 15.05 18.14
C TYR A 123 -5.41 15.01 19.63
N GLU A 124 -5.67 16.16 20.25
CA GLU A 124 -6.09 16.18 21.64
C GLU A 124 -7.48 15.54 21.79
N GLY A 125 -7.61 14.64 22.77
CA GLY A 125 -8.84 13.88 23.01
C GLY A 125 -9.28 13.02 21.82
N TRP A 126 -8.37 12.64 20.91
CA TRP A 126 -8.71 11.91 19.68
C TRP A 126 -9.51 10.62 19.93
N PHE A 127 -9.13 9.87 20.97
CA PHE A 127 -9.83 8.65 21.38
C PHE A 127 -11.20 8.91 22.01
N SER A 128 -11.48 10.12 22.49
CA SER A 128 -12.81 10.47 22.98
C SER A 128 -13.78 10.76 21.83
N LYS A 129 -13.30 10.89 20.59
CA LYS A 129 -14.12 11.29 19.45
C LYS A 129 -14.62 10.05 18.69
N PRO A 130 -15.93 9.94 18.41
CA PRO A 130 -16.53 8.72 17.86
C PRO A 130 -16.02 8.38 16.44
N TYR A 131 -15.62 9.39 15.67
CA TYR A 131 -15.11 9.19 14.32
C TYR A 131 -13.82 8.37 14.28
N PHE A 132 -13.01 8.36 15.35
CA PHE A 132 -11.81 7.53 15.39
C PHE A 132 -12.18 6.06 15.37
N TYR A 133 -13.14 5.65 16.20
CA TYR A 133 -13.58 4.26 16.27
C TYR A 133 -14.30 3.82 15.00
N ILE A 134 -15.13 4.69 14.41
CA ILE A 134 -15.78 4.40 13.13
C ILE A 134 -14.73 4.23 12.03
N GLY A 135 -13.76 5.15 11.95
CA GLY A 135 -12.66 5.06 10.99
C GLY A 135 -11.79 3.82 11.18
N ALA A 136 -11.44 3.49 12.43
CA ALA A 136 -10.67 2.29 12.76
C ALA A 136 -11.45 1.01 12.43
N ALA A 137 -12.75 0.95 12.74
CA ALA A 137 -13.60 -0.19 12.40
C ALA A 137 -13.70 -0.38 10.88
N LEU A 138 -13.89 0.70 10.12
CA LEU A 138 -13.89 0.66 8.66
C LEU A 138 -12.54 0.18 8.10
N PHE A 139 -11.43 0.67 8.66
CA PHE A 139 -10.09 0.25 8.27
C PHE A 139 -9.87 -1.25 8.51
N VAL A 140 -10.20 -1.73 9.71
CA VAL A 140 -10.03 -3.15 10.07
C VAL A 140 -10.95 -4.04 9.22
N ALA A 141 -12.20 -3.66 9.03
CA ALA A 141 -13.13 -4.39 8.16
C ALA A 141 -12.58 -4.47 6.72
N GLY A 142 -12.12 -3.35 6.17
CA GLY A 142 -11.48 -3.31 4.86
C GLY A 142 -10.23 -4.20 4.77
N MET A 143 -9.39 -4.20 5.80
CA MET A 143 -8.19 -5.04 5.87
C MET A 143 -8.54 -6.53 5.90
N VAL A 144 -9.55 -6.93 6.68
CA VAL A 144 -10.02 -8.33 6.75
C VAL A 144 -10.57 -8.78 5.39
N ILE A 145 -11.39 -7.95 4.74
CA ILE A 145 -11.95 -8.25 3.41
C ILE A 145 -10.84 -8.37 2.37
N ASN A 146 -9.83 -7.49 2.41
CA ASN A 146 -8.68 -7.53 1.52
C ASN A 146 -7.89 -8.84 1.70
N LEU A 147 -7.57 -9.20 2.94
CA LEU A 147 -6.89 -10.44 3.28
C LEU A 147 -7.65 -11.69 2.86
N HIS A 148 -8.96 -11.70 3.07
CA HIS A 148 -9.84 -12.80 2.71
C HIS A 148 -9.90 -12.99 1.18
N SER A 149 -10.07 -11.89 0.45
CA SER A 149 -10.07 -11.91 -1.02
C SER A 149 -8.73 -12.40 -1.57
N ASP A 150 -7.62 -11.90 -1.03
CA ASP A 150 -6.27 -12.35 -1.40
C ASP A 150 -6.08 -13.85 -1.09
N TYR A 151 -6.65 -14.34 0.00
CA TYR A 151 -6.64 -15.76 0.34
C TYR A 151 -7.41 -16.58 -0.70
N ILE A 152 -8.62 -16.19 -1.07
CA ILE A 152 -9.44 -16.89 -2.08
C ILE A 152 -8.67 -16.97 -3.41
N ILE A 153 -8.18 -15.83 -3.92
CA ILE A 153 -7.47 -15.76 -5.21
C ILE A 153 -6.23 -16.67 -5.22
N ARG A 154 -5.49 -16.72 -4.10
CA ARG A 154 -4.34 -17.62 -3.97
C ARG A 154 -4.72 -19.10 -3.95
N HIS A 155 -5.89 -19.45 -3.40
CA HIS A 155 -6.35 -20.83 -3.31
C HIS A 155 -7.04 -21.34 -4.58
N LEU A 156 -7.44 -20.44 -5.48
CA LEU A 156 -7.84 -20.81 -6.85
C LEU A 156 -6.69 -21.40 -7.66
N ARG A 157 -5.43 -21.12 -7.30
CA ARG A 157 -4.23 -21.68 -7.96
C ARG A 157 -3.53 -22.70 -7.07
N LYS A 158 -3.40 -23.93 -7.57
CA LYS A 158 -2.51 -24.93 -6.95
C LYS A 158 -1.04 -24.48 -7.06
N PRO A 159 -0.16 -24.83 -6.10
CA PRO A 159 1.27 -24.55 -6.21
C PRO A 159 1.84 -25.10 -7.53
N GLY A 160 2.43 -24.24 -8.35
CA GLY A 160 2.97 -24.62 -9.67
C GLY A 160 2.02 -24.43 -10.85
N ASP A 161 0.74 -24.11 -10.63
CA ASP A 161 -0.21 -23.83 -11.72
C ASP A 161 -0.03 -22.40 -12.27
N THR A 162 0.11 -22.27 -13.59
CA THR A 162 0.21 -21.00 -14.32
C THR A 162 -1.12 -20.56 -14.95
N ARG A 163 -2.18 -21.37 -14.85
CA ARG A 163 -3.47 -21.10 -15.48
C ARG A 163 -4.28 -20.04 -14.71
N HIS A 164 -5.09 -19.30 -15.45
CA HIS A 164 -6.01 -18.30 -14.91
C HIS A 164 -7.37 -18.96 -14.67
N TYR A 165 -7.93 -18.75 -13.47
CA TYR A 165 -9.26 -19.22 -13.08
C TYR A 165 -10.11 -17.99 -12.75
N ILE A 166 -11.36 -18.00 -13.19
CA ILE A 166 -12.32 -16.93 -12.86
C ILE A 166 -12.75 -17.15 -11.40
N PRO A 167 -12.59 -16.14 -10.51
CA PRO A 167 -13.06 -16.20 -9.14
C PRO A 167 -14.58 -16.17 -9.03
#